data_AF-A0A534RCS4-F1
#
_entry.id   AF-A0A534RCS4-F1
#
_cell.length_a   1.000
_cell.length_b   1.000
_cell.length_c   1.000
_cell.angle_alpha   90.00
_cell.angle_beta   90.00
_cell.angle_gamma   90.00
#
_symmetry.space_group_name_H-M   'P 1'
#
loop_
_entity.id
_entity.type
_entity.pdbx_description
1 polymer ?
#
loop_
_entity_poly.entity_id
_entity_poly.type
_entity_poly.pdbx_seq_one_letter_code
_entity_poly.pdbx_strand_id
1 'polypeptide(L)'
;YVVASVTGAIPGTLMPFFNAYVIRPANPALWLSIFLTVYFGAGLLCLPLWVAAARRFGKRPAWLASFVMGTTGGGAMFFLGEGDTLPLLFLIGWAGSSFGAGLFLAPAMQADVIDYDELHTGRRREAQYTAFWTMWPKFVAIPSAAVPIAILASLGYVPNVVQTPAVVLAIKSIFALAPATFAILAFAIAWRFPIDEPAHRAILAGIGRHAHGEDAVDPLTHEVLPPPAARAVDEPTAWFLDYFSARELRRFLGMGPGTPVRDVRRAALLCGIVAVGAGALGARSVTNLAADPGAVGVLAIVLAGFALAVGCFHLLRLGAAHRLAAGAVPAEVIRRHLGPAAAPVPGVVPAVPGRA
;
A
#
# COMPACT_ATOMS: atom_id res chain seq x y z
N TYR A 1 -1.61 4.72 3.42
CA TYR A 1 -0.23 4.85 2.90
C TYR A 1 -0.10 4.35 1.46
N VAL A 2 -0.39 3.06 1.17
CA VAL A 2 -0.27 2.47 -0.17
C VAL A 2 -0.93 3.31 -1.28
N VAL A 3 -2.17 3.74 -1.08
CA VAL A 3 -2.90 4.61 -2.03
C VAL A 3 -2.18 5.96 -2.22
N ALA A 4 -1.69 6.55 -1.13
CA ALA A 4 -0.94 7.82 -1.17
C ALA A 4 0.41 7.68 -1.88
N SER A 5 1.01 6.48 -1.96
CA SER A 5 2.25 6.28 -2.70
C SER A 5 2.07 6.49 -4.22
N VAL A 6 0.87 6.24 -4.76
CA VAL A 6 0.53 6.51 -6.16
C VAL A 6 0.67 8.00 -6.49
N THR A 7 0.29 8.87 -5.55
CA THR A 7 0.25 10.32 -5.77
C THR A 7 1.63 10.93 -5.96
N GLY A 8 2.69 10.27 -5.48
CA GLY A 8 4.08 10.68 -5.72
C GLY A 8 4.71 10.05 -6.96
N ALA A 9 4.35 8.81 -7.28
CA ALA A 9 4.94 8.08 -8.41
C ALA A 9 4.58 8.69 -9.77
N ILE A 10 3.30 9.03 -9.98
CA ILE A 10 2.83 9.58 -11.28
C ILE A 10 3.50 10.92 -11.60
N PRO A 11 3.53 11.93 -10.70
CA PRO A 11 4.25 13.17 -10.99
C PRO A 11 5.75 12.95 -11.21
N GLY A 12 6.39 12.07 -10.44
CA GLY A 12 7.81 11.74 -10.63
C GLY A 12 8.13 11.27 -12.06
N THR A 13 7.22 10.51 -12.67
CA THR A 13 7.36 10.02 -14.05
C THR A 13 6.90 11.02 -15.10
N LEU A 14 5.78 11.71 -14.87
CA LEU A 14 5.16 12.57 -15.89
C LEU A 14 5.58 14.05 -15.83
N MET A 15 6.25 14.50 -14.76
CA MET A 15 6.71 15.89 -14.66
C MET A 15 7.58 16.33 -15.84
N PRO A 16 8.53 15.54 -16.36
CA PRO A 16 9.29 15.91 -17.55
C PRO A 16 8.39 16.12 -18.77
N PHE A 17 7.37 15.28 -18.96
CA PHE A 17 6.42 15.36 -20.07
C PHE A 17 5.51 16.59 -19.93
N PHE A 18 4.99 16.84 -18.73
CA PHE A 18 4.15 17.99 -18.44
C PHE A 18 4.92 19.30 -18.68
N ASN A 19 6.15 19.39 -18.17
CA ASN A 19 7.02 20.54 -18.39
C ASN A 19 7.38 20.73 -19.87
N ALA A 20 7.80 19.68 -20.57
CA ALA A 20 8.26 19.77 -21.95
C ALA A 20 7.14 20.00 -22.98
N TYR A 21 5.95 19.43 -22.76
CA TYR A 21 4.87 19.42 -23.77
C TYR A 21 3.64 20.26 -23.41
N VAL A 22 3.41 20.56 -22.12
CA VAL A 22 2.29 21.41 -21.69
C VAL A 22 2.76 22.85 -21.48
N ILE A 23 3.72 23.04 -20.57
CA ILE A 23 4.20 24.39 -20.21
C ILE A 23 5.11 24.98 -21.29
N ARG A 24 5.95 24.13 -21.91
CA ARG A 24 6.88 24.50 -22.99
C ARG A 24 7.75 25.73 -22.64
N PRO A 25 8.46 25.75 -21.49
CA PRO A 25 9.34 26.87 -21.18
C PRO A 25 10.55 26.86 -22.13
N ALA A 26 11.21 28.01 -22.28
CA ALA A 26 12.37 28.16 -23.18
C ALA A 26 13.52 27.19 -22.89
N ASN A 27 13.72 26.80 -21.63
CA ASN A 27 14.71 25.79 -21.22
C ASN A 27 14.05 24.72 -20.32
N PRO A 28 13.48 23.65 -20.91
CA PRO A 28 12.77 22.62 -20.14
C PRO A 28 13.64 21.93 -19.10
N ALA A 29 14.91 21.65 -19.39
CA ALA A 29 15.79 20.94 -18.46
C ALA A 29 16.11 21.77 -17.20
N LEU A 30 16.37 23.07 -17.37
CA LEU A 30 16.59 23.98 -16.25
C LEU A 30 15.33 24.11 -15.39
N TRP A 31 14.18 24.36 -16.02
CA TRP A 31 12.91 24.52 -15.30
C TRP A 31 12.48 23.26 -14.56
N LEU A 32 12.71 22.07 -15.15
CA LEU A 32 12.48 20.80 -14.45
C LEU A 32 13.28 20.72 -13.15
N SER A 33 14.57 21.07 -13.19
CA SER A 33 15.44 21.08 -12.01
C SER A 33 14.96 22.09 -10.96
N ILE A 34 14.52 23.28 -11.40
CA ILE A 34 13.95 24.31 -10.51
C ILE A 34 12.68 23.79 -9.84
N PHE A 35 11.75 23.19 -10.59
CA PHE A 35 10.51 22.66 -10.05
C PHE A 35 10.75 21.56 -9.01
N LEU A 36 11.65 20.61 -9.30
CA LEU A 36 12.02 19.56 -8.34
C LEU A 36 12.65 20.15 -7.07
N THR A 37 13.53 21.15 -7.23
CA THR A 37 14.15 21.85 -6.11
C THR A 37 13.11 22.55 -5.25
N VAL A 38 12.15 23.24 -5.86
CA VAL A 38 11.06 23.90 -5.14
C VAL A 38 10.13 22.90 -4.46
N TYR A 39 9.80 21.77 -5.11
CA TYR A 39 8.97 20.73 -4.52
C TYR A 39 9.58 20.16 -3.23
N PHE A 40 10.83 19.69 -3.30
CA PHE A 40 11.52 19.10 -2.15
C PHE A 40 11.90 20.16 -1.12
N GLY A 41 12.32 21.35 -1.58
CA GLY A 41 12.65 22.48 -0.72
C GLY A 41 11.45 22.96 0.09
N ALA A 42 10.29 23.15 -0.54
CA ALA A 42 9.05 23.49 0.16
C ALA A 42 8.65 22.42 1.16
N GLY A 43 8.76 21.13 0.80
CA GLY A 43 8.51 20.02 1.71
C GLY A 43 9.38 20.08 2.97
N LEU A 44 10.68 20.33 2.81
CA LEU A 44 11.64 20.47 3.91
C LEU A 44 11.34 21.71 4.77
N LEU A 45 11.13 22.87 4.14
CA LEU A 45 10.91 24.14 4.82
C LEU A 45 9.58 24.17 5.59
N CYS A 46 8.56 23.45 5.13
CA CYS A 46 7.27 23.36 5.80
C CYS A 46 7.22 22.31 6.92
N LEU A 47 8.27 21.50 7.13
CA LEU A 47 8.29 20.50 8.21
C LEU A 47 7.99 21.09 9.61
N PRO A 48 8.63 22.19 10.05
CA PRO A 48 8.35 22.75 11.37
C PRO A 48 6.90 23.22 11.52
N LEU A 49 6.31 23.74 10.44
CA LEU A 49 4.91 24.16 10.42
C LEU A 49 3.98 22.97 10.62
N TRP A 50 4.25 21.85 9.94
CA TRP A 50 3.46 20.64 10.13
C TRP A 50 3.65 20.00 11.51
N VAL A 51 4.86 20.01 12.06
CA VAL A 51 5.11 19.55 13.44
C VAL A 51 4.32 20.39 14.44
N ALA A 52 4.32 21.72 14.29
CA ALA A 52 3.52 22.61 15.12
C ALA A 52 2.01 22.35 14.97
N ALA A 53 1.53 22.13 13.74
CA ALA A 53 0.14 21.78 13.48
C ALA A 53 -0.25 20.44 14.11
N ALA A 54 0.61 19.42 14.00
CA ALA A 54 0.38 18.10 14.59
C ALA A 54 0.33 18.15 16.12
N ARG A 55 1.18 18.96 16.75
CA ARG A 55 1.16 19.16 18.22
C ARG A 55 -0.09 19.89 18.70
N ARG A 56 -0.59 20.86 17.92
CA ARG A 56 -1.74 21.69 18.30
C ARG A 56 -3.08 21.02 18.03
N PHE A 57 -3.23 20.38 16.87
CA PHE A 57 -4.50 19.82 16.41
C PHE A 57 -4.54 18.29 16.46
N GLY A 58 -3.39 17.63 16.61
CA GLY A 58 -3.26 16.17 16.52
C GLY A 58 -2.76 15.69 15.16
N LYS A 59 -2.23 14.47 15.13
CA LYS A 59 -1.63 13.83 13.94
C LYS A 59 -2.63 13.67 12.79
N ARG A 60 -3.83 13.14 13.07
CA ARG A 60 -4.88 12.89 12.08
C ARG A 60 -5.35 14.13 11.32
N PRO A 61 -5.82 15.23 11.97
CA PRO A 61 -6.26 16.41 11.23
C PRO A 61 -5.13 17.10 10.47
N ALA A 62 -3.90 17.10 10.99
CA ALA A 62 -2.74 17.60 10.24
C ALA A 62 -2.51 16.80 8.95
N TRP A 63 -2.63 15.47 9.00
CA TRP A 63 -2.47 14.63 7.81
C TRP A 63 -3.61 14.79 6.80
N LEU A 64 -4.85 14.96 7.28
CA LEU A 64 -5.99 15.25 6.41
C LEU A 64 -5.83 16.60 5.70
N ALA A 65 -5.37 17.63 6.42
CA ALA A 65 -5.09 18.94 5.83
C ALA A 65 -4.01 18.86 4.73
N SER A 66 -2.97 18.04 4.91
CA SER A 66 -1.96 17.87 3.87
C SER A 66 -2.55 17.25 2.61
N PHE A 67 -3.42 16.24 2.71
CA PHE A 67 -4.10 15.70 1.52
C PHE A 67 -4.92 16.76 0.78
N VAL A 68 -5.65 17.62 1.50
CA VAL A 68 -6.42 18.72 0.87
C VAL A 68 -5.47 19.68 0.13
N MET A 69 -4.34 20.04 0.72
CA MET A 69 -3.32 20.85 0.06
C MET A 69 -2.76 20.15 -1.19
N GLY A 70 -2.39 18.87 -1.09
CA GLY A 70 -1.88 18.09 -2.22
C GLY A 70 -2.90 17.98 -3.37
N THR A 71 -4.16 17.67 -3.05
CA THR A 71 -5.26 17.57 -4.03
C THR A 71 -5.52 18.91 -4.71
N THR A 72 -5.57 20.01 -3.96
CA THR A 72 -5.81 21.36 -4.54
C THR A 72 -4.64 21.81 -5.41
N GLY A 73 -3.39 21.57 -4.98
CA GLY A 73 -2.20 21.85 -5.78
C GLY A 73 -2.16 21.07 -7.07
N GLY A 74 -2.25 19.74 -6.99
CA GLY A 74 -2.22 18.86 -8.15
C GLY A 74 -3.42 19.07 -9.08
N GLY A 75 -4.63 19.23 -8.53
CA GLY A 75 -5.84 19.47 -9.32
C GLY A 75 -5.79 20.80 -10.08
N ALA A 76 -5.28 21.86 -9.47
CA ALA A 76 -5.14 23.16 -10.11
C ALA A 76 -4.15 23.14 -11.30
N MET A 77 -3.15 22.25 -11.29
CA MET A 77 -2.20 22.10 -12.40
C MET A 77 -2.88 21.69 -13.72
N PHE A 78 -4.07 21.08 -13.66
CA PHE A 78 -4.84 20.72 -14.85
C PHE A 78 -5.22 21.93 -15.70
N PHE A 79 -5.42 23.10 -15.09
CA PHE A 79 -5.84 24.31 -15.80
C PHE A 79 -4.67 25.06 -16.47
N LEU A 80 -3.43 24.67 -16.21
CA LEU A 80 -2.26 25.33 -16.78
C LEU A 80 -2.06 25.01 -18.27
N GLY A 81 -1.47 25.96 -18.98
CA GLY A 81 -1.13 25.84 -20.40
C GLY A 81 0.30 26.31 -20.70
N GLU A 82 0.54 26.57 -21.98
CA GLU A 82 1.81 27.07 -22.47
C GLU A 82 2.15 28.43 -21.86
N GLY A 83 3.38 28.59 -21.39
CA GLY A 83 3.86 29.84 -20.78
C GLY A 83 3.58 29.97 -19.28
N ASP A 84 2.73 29.13 -18.67
CA ASP A 84 2.33 29.19 -17.25
C ASP A 84 3.40 28.66 -16.28
N THR A 85 4.65 29.05 -16.50
CA THR A 85 5.80 28.54 -15.75
C THR A 85 5.79 29.00 -14.29
N LEU A 86 5.46 30.27 -14.03
CA LEU A 86 5.37 30.82 -12.67
C LEU A 86 4.16 30.29 -11.89
N PRO A 87 2.93 30.21 -12.47
CA PRO A 87 1.83 29.49 -11.84
C PRO A 87 2.17 28.05 -11.48
N LEU A 88 2.84 27.31 -12.38
CA LEU A 88 3.29 25.95 -12.08
C LEU A 88 4.27 25.94 -10.89
N LEU A 89 5.21 26.87 -10.85
CA LEU A 89 6.20 26.97 -9.76
C LEU A 89 5.51 27.11 -8.39
N PHE A 90 4.51 28.00 -8.32
CA PHE A 90 3.71 28.20 -7.11
C PHE A 90 2.95 26.92 -6.72
N LEU A 91 2.24 26.30 -7.67
CA LEU A 91 1.47 25.09 -7.40
C LEU A 91 2.36 23.90 -7.00
N ILE A 92 3.56 23.80 -7.55
CA ILE A 92 4.55 22.80 -7.15
C ILE A 92 5.09 23.06 -5.74
N GLY A 93 5.35 24.32 -5.39
CA GLY A 93 5.70 24.69 -4.00
C GLY A 93 4.57 24.35 -3.03
N TRP A 94 3.32 24.61 -3.39
CA TRP A 94 2.14 24.26 -2.60
C TRP A 94 1.98 22.74 -2.43
N ALA A 95 2.09 21.97 -3.51
CA ALA A 95 2.05 20.51 -3.45
C ALA A 95 3.24 19.92 -2.68
N GLY A 96 4.43 20.50 -2.84
CA GLY A 96 5.64 20.14 -2.10
C GLY A 96 5.52 20.40 -0.60
N SER A 97 4.86 21.49 -0.22
CA SER A 97 4.54 21.79 1.18
C SER A 97 3.71 20.67 1.82
N SER A 98 2.73 20.12 1.09
CA SER A 98 1.94 18.95 1.52
C SER A 98 2.80 17.69 1.69
N PHE A 99 3.76 17.46 0.79
CA PHE A 99 4.68 16.31 0.87
C PHE A 99 5.45 16.27 2.20
N GLY A 100 5.86 17.44 2.73
CA GLY A 100 6.52 17.55 4.03
C GLY A 100 5.73 16.92 5.18
N ALA A 101 4.41 17.07 5.21
CA ALA A 101 3.57 16.48 6.26
C ALA A 101 3.68 14.95 6.28
N GLY A 102 3.66 14.33 5.10
CA GLY A 102 3.72 12.88 4.94
C GLY A 102 5.03 12.25 5.39
N LEU A 103 6.13 13.02 5.43
CA LEU A 103 7.45 12.53 5.84
C LEU A 103 7.51 12.09 7.30
N PHE A 104 6.76 12.74 8.21
CA PHE A 104 6.79 12.40 9.64
C PHE A 104 5.43 11.95 10.19
N LEU A 105 4.30 12.46 9.67
CA LEU A 105 2.98 12.07 10.18
C LEU A 105 2.68 10.60 9.88
N ALA A 106 3.03 10.14 8.69
CA ALA A 106 2.77 8.78 8.29
C ALA A 106 3.55 7.76 9.15
N PRO A 107 4.87 7.89 9.38
CA PRO A 107 5.58 7.01 10.32
C PRO A 107 5.18 7.22 11.79
N ALA A 108 4.79 8.42 12.20
CA ALA A 108 4.26 8.64 13.56
C ALA A 108 2.95 7.88 13.79
N MET A 109 2.01 7.92 12.85
CA MET A 109 0.76 7.17 12.94
C MET A 109 0.96 5.66 12.76
N GLN A 110 2.02 5.24 12.05
CA GLN A 110 2.43 3.84 12.01
C GLN A 110 2.89 3.36 13.39
N ALA A 111 3.62 4.18 14.16
CA ALA A 111 4.01 3.85 15.53
C ALA A 111 2.78 3.65 16.43
N ASP A 112 1.75 4.48 16.28
CA ASP A 112 0.49 4.32 17.04
C ASP A 112 -0.18 2.96 16.79
N VAL A 113 -0.12 2.47 15.55
CA VAL A 113 -0.65 1.14 15.18
C VAL A 113 0.23 0.03 15.77
N ILE A 114 1.54 0.22 15.83
CA ILE A 114 2.46 -0.76 16.44
C ILE A 114 2.21 -0.84 17.96
N ASP A 115 2.01 0.29 18.63
CA ASP A 115 1.65 0.30 20.06
C ASP A 115 0.28 -0.37 20.27
N TYR A 116 -0.69 -0.14 19.37
CA TYR A 116 -1.97 -0.84 19.42
C TYR A 116 -1.83 -2.36 19.25
N ASP A 117 -0.95 -2.81 18.37
CA ASP A 117 -0.62 -4.23 18.21
C ASP A 117 0.09 -4.80 19.46
N GLU A 118 0.96 -4.02 20.11
CA GLU A 118 1.60 -4.41 21.37
C GLU A 118 0.57 -4.60 22.48
N LEU A 119 -0.42 -3.71 22.60
CA LEU A 119 -1.53 -3.89 23.53
C LEU A 119 -2.24 -5.24 23.30
N HIS A 120 -2.46 -5.60 22.05
CA HIS A 120 -3.17 -6.84 21.70
C HIS A 120 -2.32 -8.11 21.71
N THR A 121 -0.99 -8.03 21.65
CA THR A 121 -0.12 -9.20 21.44
C THR A 121 0.98 -9.34 22.50
N GLY A 122 1.25 -8.28 23.26
CA GLY A 122 2.36 -8.19 24.20
C GLY A 122 3.74 -8.17 23.54
N ARG A 123 3.83 -7.97 22.21
CA ARG A 123 5.10 -7.98 21.47
C ARG A 123 5.25 -6.73 20.62
N ARG A 124 6.42 -6.08 20.71
CA ARG A 124 6.79 -4.99 19.79
C ARG A 124 7.21 -5.54 18.44
N ARG A 125 6.37 -5.36 17.41
CA ARG A 125 6.57 -5.84 16.04
C ARG A 125 7.05 -4.76 15.06
N GLU A 126 7.84 -3.81 15.56
CA GLU A 126 8.30 -2.64 14.80
C GLU A 126 8.94 -3.01 13.46
N ALA A 127 9.84 -3.99 13.45
CA ALA A 127 10.56 -4.43 12.26
C ALA A 127 9.61 -4.98 11.18
N GLN A 128 8.56 -5.69 11.59
CA GLN A 128 7.60 -6.31 10.66
C GLN A 128 6.66 -5.28 10.06
N TYR A 129 6.07 -4.42 10.90
CA TYR A 129 5.25 -3.31 10.43
C TYR A 129 6.05 -2.40 9.49
N THR A 130 7.30 -2.09 9.84
CA THR A 130 8.20 -1.30 8.98
C THR A 130 8.55 -2.00 7.68
N ALA A 131 8.80 -3.32 7.70
CA ALA A 131 9.04 -4.10 6.49
C ALA A 131 7.81 -4.08 5.55
N PHE A 132 6.61 -4.31 6.08
CA PHE A 132 5.37 -4.23 5.29
C PHE A 132 5.12 -2.82 4.75
N TRP A 133 5.33 -1.80 5.59
CA TRP A 133 5.14 -0.40 5.23
C TRP A 133 6.05 0.05 4.09
N THR A 134 7.31 -0.37 4.10
CA THR A 134 8.29 -0.01 3.06
C THR A 134 8.20 -0.88 1.80
N MET A 135 7.68 -2.11 1.92
CA MET A 135 7.56 -3.04 0.80
C MET A 135 6.33 -2.76 -0.07
N TRP A 136 5.16 -2.54 0.53
CA TRP A 136 3.90 -2.38 -0.22
C TRP A 136 3.89 -1.25 -1.26
N PRO A 137 4.40 -0.04 -0.97
CA PRO A 137 4.49 1.04 -1.95
C PRO A 137 5.24 0.67 -3.23
N LYS A 138 6.23 -0.23 -3.15
CA LYS A 138 7.04 -0.64 -4.30
C LYS A 138 6.21 -1.40 -5.32
N PHE A 139 5.27 -2.23 -4.87
CA PHE A 139 4.34 -2.94 -5.74
C PHE A 139 3.41 -2.01 -6.50
N VAL A 140 3.11 -0.85 -5.93
CA VAL A 140 2.21 0.13 -6.52
C VAL A 140 2.96 1.18 -7.35
N ALA A 141 4.21 1.49 -7.00
CA ALA A 141 5.04 2.45 -7.71
C ALA A 141 5.28 2.05 -9.17
N ILE A 142 5.57 0.76 -9.43
CA ILE A 142 5.82 0.25 -10.78
C ILE A 142 4.63 0.48 -11.73
N PRO A 143 3.40 -0.02 -11.44
CA PRO A 143 2.25 0.24 -12.30
C PRO A 143 1.91 1.73 -12.36
N SER A 144 2.10 2.47 -11.27
CA SER A 144 1.83 3.92 -11.25
C SER A 144 2.74 4.71 -12.20
N ALA A 145 3.96 4.24 -12.45
CA ALA A 145 4.87 4.84 -13.44
C ALA A 145 4.63 4.29 -14.86
N ALA A 146 4.38 2.99 -14.99
CA ALA A 146 4.31 2.30 -16.27
C ALA A 146 2.99 2.55 -17.03
N VAL A 147 1.84 2.53 -16.33
CA VAL A 147 0.52 2.68 -16.95
C VAL A 147 0.35 4.05 -17.62
N PRO A 148 0.74 5.19 -17.01
CA PRO A 148 0.72 6.49 -17.69
C PRO A 148 1.46 6.49 -19.03
N ILE A 149 2.68 5.94 -19.07
CA ILE A 149 3.49 5.90 -20.28
C ILE A 149 2.81 5.03 -21.34
N ALA A 150 2.28 3.86 -20.95
CA ALA A 150 1.54 2.97 -21.84
C ALA A 150 0.32 3.66 -22.46
N ILE A 151 -0.42 4.45 -21.68
CA ILE A 151 -1.56 5.24 -22.18
C ILE A 151 -1.07 6.27 -23.20
N LEU A 152 0.01 7.01 -22.92
CA LEU A 152 0.57 7.97 -23.86
C LEU A 152 1.02 7.32 -25.17
N ALA A 153 1.70 6.18 -25.10
CA ALA A 153 2.12 5.40 -26.27
C ALA A 153 0.91 4.97 -27.12
N SER A 154 -0.17 4.50 -26.48
CA SER A 154 -1.40 4.10 -27.19
C SER A 154 -2.11 5.26 -27.90
N LEU A 155 -1.88 6.50 -27.46
CA LEU A 155 -2.39 7.72 -28.09
C LEU A 155 -1.46 8.29 -29.17
N GLY A 156 -0.36 7.60 -29.47
CA GLY A 156 0.61 8.01 -30.48
C GLY A 156 1.62 9.04 -30.00
N TYR A 157 1.99 9.02 -28.71
CA TYR A 157 3.10 9.82 -28.21
C TYR A 157 4.40 9.53 -28.97
N VAL A 158 5.09 10.57 -29.44
CA VAL A 158 6.39 10.47 -30.09
C VAL A 158 7.37 11.44 -29.40
N PRO A 159 8.54 11.00 -28.92
CA PRO A 159 9.46 11.90 -28.22
C PRO A 159 10.01 13.01 -29.13
N ASN A 160 10.35 14.15 -28.53
CA ASN A 160 11.00 15.30 -29.17
C ASN A 160 10.27 15.96 -30.36
N VAL A 161 8.98 15.69 -30.56
CA VAL A 161 8.15 16.38 -31.56
C VAL A 161 6.97 17.09 -30.91
N VAL A 162 6.28 17.94 -31.66
CA VAL A 162 5.02 18.56 -31.22
C VAL A 162 3.97 17.47 -31.09
N GLN A 163 3.34 17.39 -29.92
CA GLN A 163 2.33 16.37 -29.63
C GLN A 163 0.96 16.78 -30.16
N THR A 164 0.13 15.77 -30.46
CA THR A 164 -1.28 16.01 -30.80
C THR A 164 -2.05 16.55 -29.59
N PRO A 165 -3.15 17.29 -29.80
CA PRO A 165 -3.99 17.79 -28.69
C PRO A 165 -4.47 16.67 -27.76
N ALA A 166 -4.73 15.47 -28.30
CA ALA A 166 -5.15 14.30 -27.53
C ALA A 166 -4.06 13.84 -26.55
N VAL A 167 -2.79 13.77 -27.00
CA VAL A 167 -1.66 13.39 -26.15
C VAL A 167 -1.40 14.46 -25.09
N VAL A 168 -1.45 15.75 -25.44
CA VAL A 168 -1.29 16.86 -24.47
C VAL A 168 -2.37 16.79 -23.40
N LEU A 169 -3.64 16.58 -23.78
CA LEU A 169 -4.73 16.42 -22.82
C LEU A 169 -4.53 15.20 -21.92
N ALA A 170 -4.03 14.09 -22.45
CA ALA A 170 -3.71 12.91 -21.64
C ALA A 170 -2.58 13.19 -20.65
N ILE A 171 -1.48 13.85 -21.06
CA ILE A 171 -0.41 14.27 -20.16
C ILE A 171 -0.98 15.13 -19.03
N LYS A 172 -1.77 16.15 -19.37
CA LYS A 172 -2.41 17.03 -18.37
C LYS A 172 -3.31 16.26 -17.40
N SER A 173 -4.17 15.40 -17.93
CA SER A 173 -5.16 14.66 -17.13
C SER A 173 -4.47 13.66 -16.20
N ILE A 174 -3.50 12.89 -16.70
CA ILE A 174 -2.82 11.88 -15.90
C ILE A 174 -1.89 12.54 -14.88
N PHE A 175 -1.17 13.59 -15.24
CA PHE A 175 -0.27 14.30 -14.32
C PHE A 175 -1.02 15.01 -13.18
N ALA A 176 -2.14 15.68 -13.48
CA ALA A 176 -2.86 16.50 -12.50
C ALA A 176 -4.00 15.75 -11.80
N LEU A 177 -4.92 15.16 -12.57
CA LEU A 177 -6.19 14.64 -12.04
C LEU A 177 -6.03 13.25 -11.41
N ALA A 178 -5.15 12.39 -11.94
CA ALA A 178 -4.98 11.06 -11.37
C ALA A 178 -4.40 11.13 -9.94
N PRO A 179 -3.28 11.83 -9.66
CA PRO A 179 -2.79 12.04 -8.30
C PRO A 179 -3.83 12.70 -7.39
N ALA A 180 -4.56 13.70 -7.88
CA ALA A 180 -5.63 14.35 -7.10
C ALA A 180 -6.72 13.36 -6.68
N THR A 181 -7.13 12.46 -7.59
CA THR A 181 -8.13 11.42 -7.32
C THR A 181 -7.63 10.41 -6.28
N PHE A 182 -6.38 9.94 -6.42
CA PHE A 182 -5.77 9.04 -5.43
C PHE A 182 -5.54 9.72 -4.07
N ALA A 183 -5.25 11.03 -4.06
CA ALA A 183 -5.14 11.80 -2.83
C ALA A 183 -6.50 11.96 -2.13
N ILE A 184 -7.59 12.17 -2.87
CA ILE A 184 -8.96 12.17 -2.32
C ILE A 184 -9.31 10.79 -1.74
N LEU A 185 -8.95 9.71 -2.43
CA LEU A 185 -9.17 8.36 -1.92
C LEU A 185 -8.34 8.11 -0.65
N ALA A 186 -7.08 8.53 -0.64
CA ALA A 186 -6.22 8.43 0.53
C ALA A 186 -6.77 9.25 1.71
N PHE A 187 -7.29 10.45 1.46
CA PHE A 187 -8.00 11.27 2.44
C PHE A 187 -9.21 10.52 3.00
N ALA A 188 -10.07 9.95 2.15
CA ALA A 188 -11.26 9.23 2.60
C ALA A 188 -10.93 8.01 3.47
N ILE A 189 -9.82 7.32 3.18
CA ILE A 189 -9.30 6.21 3.99
C ILE A 189 -8.73 6.74 5.32
N ALA A 190 -7.85 7.74 5.27
CA ALA A 190 -7.24 8.34 6.46
C ALA A 190 -8.27 9.03 7.36
N TRP A 191 -9.38 9.49 6.80
CA TRP A 191 -10.49 10.06 7.56
C TRP A 191 -11.10 9.03 8.51
N ARG A 192 -11.09 7.74 8.17
CA ARG A 192 -11.57 6.67 9.04
C ARG A 192 -10.53 6.17 10.04
N PHE A 193 -9.35 6.79 10.12
CA PHE A 193 -8.31 6.37 11.07
C PHE A 193 -8.80 6.58 12.52
N PRO A 194 -8.91 5.51 13.33
CA PRO A 194 -9.62 5.56 14.59
C PRO A 194 -8.75 6.01 15.77
N ILE A 195 -7.41 5.93 15.65
CA ILE A 195 -6.50 6.27 16.75
C ILE A 195 -6.25 7.79 16.73
N ASP A 196 -6.84 8.48 17.70
CA ASP A 196 -6.54 9.87 18.03
C ASP A 196 -5.62 9.96 19.27
N GLU A 197 -5.33 11.18 19.71
CA GLU A 197 -4.41 11.40 20.83
C GLU A 197 -4.93 10.82 22.17
N PRO A 198 -6.22 10.99 22.55
CA PRO A 198 -6.79 10.28 23.70
C PRO A 198 -6.72 8.76 23.59
N ALA A 199 -7.07 8.19 22.42
CA ALA A 199 -7.01 6.75 22.21
C ALA A 199 -5.56 6.24 22.32
N HIS A 200 -4.59 6.92 21.71
CA HIS A 200 -3.17 6.55 21.80
C HIS A 200 -2.65 6.57 23.25
N ARG A 201 -3.05 7.57 24.04
CA ARG A 201 -2.70 7.63 25.47
C ARG A 201 -3.30 6.45 26.25
N ALA A 202 -4.54 6.08 25.96
CA ALA A 202 -5.18 4.92 26.57
C ALA A 202 -4.50 3.59 26.17
N ILE A 203 -4.02 3.47 24.92
CA ILE A 203 -3.22 2.33 24.47
C ILE A 203 -1.95 2.20 25.31
N LEU A 204 -1.17 3.28 25.46
CA LEU A 204 0.06 3.27 26.25
C LEU A 204 -0.20 2.94 27.73
N ALA A 205 -1.29 3.46 28.30
CA ALA A 205 -1.70 3.12 29.65
C ALA A 205 -2.06 1.62 29.78
N GLY A 206 -2.76 1.06 28.78
CA GLY A 206 -3.11 -0.37 28.73
C GLY A 206 -1.88 -1.28 28.67
N ILE A 207 -0.87 -0.92 27.86
CA ILE A 207 0.42 -1.64 27.81
C ILE A 207 1.08 -1.60 29.19
N GLY A 208 1.06 -0.46 29.87
CA GLY A 208 1.55 -0.32 31.24
C GLY A 208 0.81 -1.22 32.24
N ARG A 209 -0.50 -1.42 32.08
CA ARG A 209 -1.29 -2.34 32.91
C ARG A 209 -0.94 -3.81 32.68
N HIS A 210 -0.76 -4.20 31.42
CA HIS A 210 -0.29 -5.55 31.07
C HIS A 210 1.08 -5.87 31.68
N ALA A 211 1.98 -4.88 31.78
CA ALA A 211 3.27 -5.05 32.44
C ALA A 211 3.14 -5.38 33.95
N HIS A 212 2.04 -4.97 34.60
CA HIS A 212 1.72 -5.31 35.99
C HIS A 212 0.82 -6.56 36.11
N GLY A 213 0.52 -7.24 35.00
CA GLY A 213 -0.36 -8.42 34.99
C GLY A 213 -1.85 -8.09 35.17
N GLU A 214 -2.24 -6.84 34.96
CA GLU A 214 -3.64 -6.40 35.04
C GLU A 214 -4.32 -6.44 33.67
N ASP A 215 -5.64 -6.54 33.66
CA ASP A 215 -6.44 -6.37 32.45
C ASP A 215 -6.42 -4.91 31.97
N ALA A 216 -6.42 -4.71 30.66
CA ALA A 216 -6.55 -3.40 30.02
C ALA A 216 -7.88 -3.31 29.27
N VAL A 217 -8.39 -2.10 29.02
CA VAL A 217 -9.56 -1.90 28.16
C VAL A 217 -9.07 -1.38 26.81
N ASP A 218 -9.52 -2.02 25.73
CA ASP A 218 -9.27 -1.55 24.37
C ASP A 218 -9.98 -0.20 24.15
N PRO A 219 -9.27 0.89 23.85
CA PRO A 219 -9.92 2.19 23.66
C PRO A 219 -10.74 2.31 22.38
N LEU A 220 -10.58 1.39 21.41
CA LEU A 220 -11.31 1.40 20.15
C LEU A 220 -12.54 0.49 20.18
N THR A 221 -12.44 -0.67 20.82
CA THR A 221 -13.53 -1.67 20.87
C THR A 221 -14.27 -1.70 22.21
N HIS A 222 -13.68 -1.12 23.27
CA HIS A 222 -14.15 -1.19 24.66
C HIS A 222 -14.15 -2.60 25.26
N GLU A 223 -13.51 -3.56 24.61
CA GLU A 223 -13.35 -4.92 25.14
C GLU A 223 -12.27 -4.96 26.23
N VAL A 224 -12.46 -5.84 27.22
CA VAL A 224 -11.46 -6.09 28.26
C VAL A 224 -10.43 -7.08 27.72
N LEU A 225 -9.18 -6.66 27.69
CA LEU A 225 -8.04 -7.41 27.20
C LEU A 225 -7.23 -7.97 28.38
N PRO A 226 -7.23 -9.30 28.55
CA PRO A 226 -6.38 -9.93 29.55
C PRO A 226 -4.89 -9.77 29.19
N PRO A 227 -4.00 -9.78 30.18
CA PRO A 227 -2.57 -9.70 29.96
C PRO A 227 -2.09 -10.86 29.07
N PRO A 228 -1.02 -10.70 28.26
CA PRO A 228 -0.57 -11.70 27.30
C PRO A 228 -0.41 -13.12 27.86
N ALA A 229 0.04 -13.24 29.12
CA ALA A 229 0.22 -14.52 29.79
C ALA A 229 -1.09 -15.25 30.15
N ALA A 230 -2.21 -14.55 30.23
CA ALA A 230 -3.52 -15.09 30.61
C ALA A 230 -4.42 -15.43 29.40
N ARG A 231 -3.91 -15.30 28.17
CA ARG A 231 -4.69 -15.49 26.94
C ARG A 231 -4.87 -16.96 26.56
N ALA A 232 -5.97 -17.24 25.83
CA ALA A 232 -6.40 -18.60 25.48
C ALA A 232 -5.50 -19.32 24.45
N VAL A 233 -4.79 -18.55 23.62
CA VAL A 233 -3.81 -19.05 22.64
C VAL A 233 -2.54 -18.25 22.85
N ASP A 234 -1.40 -18.95 22.97
CA ASP A 234 -0.12 -18.30 23.12
C ASP A 234 0.27 -17.56 21.83
N GLU A 235 0.93 -16.42 21.97
CA GLU A 235 1.26 -15.55 20.85
C GLU A 235 2.12 -16.21 19.75
N PRO A 236 3.12 -17.07 20.05
CA PRO A 236 3.82 -17.85 19.02
C PRO A 236 2.90 -18.72 18.15
N THR A 237 1.93 -19.39 18.78
CA THR A 237 0.98 -20.24 18.06
C THR A 237 -0.02 -19.40 17.26
N ALA A 238 -0.56 -18.33 17.83
CA ALA A 238 -1.45 -17.39 17.12
C ALA A 238 -0.76 -16.84 15.86
N TRP A 239 0.49 -16.39 16.01
CA TRP A 239 1.30 -15.91 14.90
C TRP A 239 1.56 -16.96 13.82
N PHE A 240 1.82 -18.21 14.21
CA PHE A 240 1.97 -19.30 13.24
C PHE A 240 0.68 -19.53 12.44
N LEU A 241 -0.48 -19.37 13.06
CA LEU A 241 -1.77 -19.51 12.39
C LEU A 241 -2.08 -18.36 11.44
N ASP A 242 -1.57 -17.15 11.70
CA ASP A 242 -1.78 -15.96 10.87
C ASP A 242 -1.06 -16.00 9.50
N TYR A 243 -0.18 -16.97 9.27
CA TYR A 243 0.28 -17.30 7.91
C TYR A 243 -0.87 -17.70 6.98
N PHE A 244 -1.98 -18.18 7.55
CA PHE A 244 -3.14 -18.69 6.83
C PHE A 244 -4.34 -17.79 7.05
N SER A 245 -5.10 -17.53 5.99
CA SER A 245 -6.38 -16.86 6.13
C SER A 245 -7.37 -17.71 6.94
N ALA A 246 -8.33 -17.07 7.60
CA ALA A 246 -9.40 -17.77 8.32
C ALA A 246 -10.14 -18.81 7.45
N ARG A 247 -10.26 -18.54 6.13
CA ARG A 247 -10.83 -19.48 5.16
C ARG A 247 -9.97 -20.73 4.95
N GLU A 248 -8.64 -20.57 4.89
CA GLU A 248 -7.70 -21.69 4.76
C GLU A 248 -7.70 -22.58 6.00
N LEU A 249 -7.69 -21.98 7.20
CA LEU A 249 -7.77 -22.73 8.46
C LEU A 249 -9.09 -23.49 8.60
N ARG A 250 -10.23 -22.88 8.24
CA ARG A 250 -11.53 -23.58 8.21
C ARG A 250 -11.53 -24.75 7.24
N ARG A 251 -10.95 -24.58 6.04
CA ARG A 251 -10.83 -25.66 5.06
C ARG A 251 -9.91 -26.77 5.54
N PHE A 252 -8.81 -26.45 6.23
CA PHE A 252 -7.95 -27.44 6.88
C PHE A 252 -8.72 -28.28 7.90
N LEU A 253 -9.51 -27.64 8.76
CA LEU A 253 -10.35 -28.33 9.77
C LEU A 253 -11.43 -29.23 9.14
N GLY A 254 -11.98 -28.86 7.98
CA GLY A 254 -13.05 -29.61 7.32
C GLY A 254 -12.58 -30.67 6.31
N MET A 255 -11.45 -30.45 5.62
CA MET A 255 -10.98 -31.29 4.51
C MET A 255 -9.71 -32.10 4.82
N GLY A 256 -9.12 -31.90 5.99
CA GLY A 256 -7.97 -32.68 6.46
C GLY A 256 -6.59 -32.08 6.14
N PRO A 257 -5.51 -32.76 6.59
CA PRO A 257 -4.19 -32.16 6.77
C PRO A 257 -3.45 -31.80 5.47
N GLY A 258 -3.75 -32.46 4.35
CA GLY A 258 -3.12 -32.17 3.06
C GLY A 258 -3.61 -30.86 2.39
N THR A 259 -4.69 -30.27 2.88
CA THR A 259 -5.35 -29.10 2.29
C THR A 259 -4.46 -27.86 2.18
N PRO A 260 -3.78 -27.37 3.24
CA PRO A 260 -2.96 -26.16 3.19
C PRO A 260 -1.80 -26.29 2.20
N VAL A 261 -1.13 -27.44 2.14
CA VAL A 261 -0.02 -27.66 1.19
C VAL A 261 -0.55 -27.64 -0.25
N ARG A 262 -1.68 -28.29 -0.51
CA ARG A 262 -2.31 -28.32 -1.85
C ARG A 262 -2.73 -26.92 -2.30
N ASP A 263 -3.33 -26.13 -1.42
CA ASP A 263 -3.80 -24.78 -1.73
C ASP A 263 -2.62 -23.84 -2.04
N VAL A 264 -1.57 -23.87 -1.20
CA VAL A 264 -0.35 -23.07 -1.43
C VAL A 264 0.34 -23.44 -2.74
N ARG A 265 0.50 -24.74 -3.03
CA ARG A 265 1.12 -25.21 -4.29
C ARG A 265 0.32 -24.79 -5.51
N ARG A 266 -1.02 -24.91 -5.46
CA ARG A 266 -1.90 -24.49 -6.56
C ARG A 266 -1.79 -22.98 -6.81
N ALA A 267 -1.82 -22.17 -5.76
CA ALA A 267 -1.68 -20.72 -5.88
C ALA A 267 -0.32 -20.32 -6.46
N ALA A 268 0.78 -20.92 -5.97
CA ALA A 268 2.11 -20.69 -6.52
C ALA A 268 2.23 -21.09 -8.00
N LEU A 269 1.68 -22.25 -8.39
CA LEU A 269 1.67 -22.70 -9.77
C LEU A 269 0.89 -21.76 -10.70
N LEU A 270 -0.31 -21.34 -10.29
CA LEU A 270 -1.12 -20.39 -11.06
C LEU A 270 -0.39 -19.07 -11.25
N CYS A 271 0.24 -18.55 -10.19
CA CYS A 271 1.08 -17.35 -10.27
C CYS A 271 2.26 -17.53 -11.23
N GLY A 272 2.93 -18.69 -11.19
CA GLY A 272 4.02 -19.02 -12.11
C GLY A 272 3.57 -19.09 -13.57
N ILE A 273 2.42 -19.71 -13.85
CA ILE A 273 1.84 -19.76 -15.21
C ILE A 273 1.54 -18.35 -15.72
N VAL A 274 0.90 -17.51 -14.90
CA VAL A 274 0.61 -16.12 -15.25
C VAL A 274 1.90 -15.33 -15.48
N ALA A 275 2.91 -15.50 -14.62
CA ALA A 275 4.18 -14.80 -14.75
C ALA A 275 4.91 -15.15 -16.06
N VAL A 276 5.01 -16.45 -16.39
CA VAL A 276 5.65 -16.92 -17.62
C VAL A 276 4.84 -16.49 -18.85
N GLY A 277 3.52 -16.63 -18.83
CA GLY A 277 2.66 -16.25 -19.95
C GLY A 277 2.72 -14.74 -20.24
N ALA A 278 2.62 -13.92 -19.21
CA ALA A 278 2.72 -12.47 -19.35
C ALA A 278 4.15 -12.02 -19.74
N GLY A 279 5.19 -12.67 -19.20
CA GLY A 279 6.58 -12.43 -19.60
C GLY A 279 6.84 -12.77 -21.06
N ALA A 280 6.30 -13.90 -21.55
CA ALA A 280 6.41 -14.29 -22.96
C ALA A 280 5.64 -13.33 -23.88
N LEU A 281 4.47 -12.83 -23.46
CA LEU A 281 3.74 -11.79 -24.19
C LEU A 281 4.52 -10.48 -24.25
N GLY A 282 5.13 -10.07 -23.13
CA GLY A 282 6.03 -8.92 -23.07
C GLY A 282 7.21 -9.07 -24.02
N ALA A 283 7.92 -10.20 -23.97
CA ALA A 283 9.06 -10.48 -24.85
C ALA A 283 8.68 -10.48 -26.33
N ARG A 284 7.50 -10.98 -26.70
CA ARG A 284 6.99 -10.91 -28.09
C ARG A 284 6.64 -9.50 -28.54
N SER A 285 6.31 -8.62 -27.60
CA SER A 285 5.99 -7.21 -27.88
C SER A 285 7.26 -6.37 -28.08
N VAL A 286 8.41 -6.82 -27.58
CA VAL A 286 9.71 -6.13 -27.72
C VAL A 286 10.59 -6.86 -28.72
N THR A 287 10.37 -6.60 -30.01
CA THR A 287 11.12 -7.25 -31.11
C THR A 287 12.42 -6.52 -31.48
N ASN A 288 12.51 -5.22 -31.22
CA ASN A 288 13.67 -4.38 -31.52
C ASN A 288 13.81 -3.28 -30.46
N LEU A 289 15.04 -2.96 -30.04
CA LEU A 289 15.34 -1.84 -29.14
C LEU A 289 14.91 -0.48 -29.71
N ALA A 290 14.76 -0.37 -31.03
CA ALA A 290 14.28 0.83 -31.70
C ALA A 290 12.74 0.94 -31.78
N ALA A 291 12.00 -0.15 -31.52
CA ALA A 291 10.55 -0.16 -31.59
C ALA A 291 9.94 0.07 -30.20
N ASP A 292 8.86 0.86 -30.14
CA ASP A 292 8.11 1.03 -28.89
C ASP A 292 7.51 -0.32 -28.45
N PRO A 293 7.78 -0.80 -27.22
CA PRO A 293 7.18 -2.03 -26.69
C PRO A 293 5.64 -2.01 -26.68
N GLY A 294 5.03 -0.82 -26.76
CA GLY A 294 3.60 -0.62 -26.78
C GLY A 294 2.93 -0.91 -25.43
N ALA A 295 1.68 -0.49 -25.30
CA ALA A 295 0.92 -0.64 -24.05
C ALA A 295 0.80 -2.11 -23.60
N VAL A 296 0.62 -3.03 -24.55
CA VAL A 296 0.50 -4.46 -24.27
C VAL A 296 1.79 -5.02 -23.67
N GLY A 297 2.95 -4.67 -24.24
CA GLY A 297 4.25 -5.12 -23.72
C GLY A 297 4.51 -4.62 -22.30
N VAL A 298 4.24 -3.34 -22.04
CA VAL A 298 4.40 -2.73 -20.72
C VAL A 298 3.49 -3.38 -19.68
N LEU A 299 2.20 -3.51 -19.97
CA LEU A 299 1.23 -4.12 -19.05
C LEU A 299 1.53 -5.60 -18.79
N ALA A 300 1.99 -6.33 -19.79
CA ALA A 300 2.38 -7.72 -19.66
C ALA A 300 3.60 -7.90 -18.72
N ILE A 301 4.61 -7.02 -18.81
CA ILE A 301 5.77 -7.05 -17.91
C ILE A 301 5.36 -6.73 -16.47
N VAL A 302 4.50 -5.73 -16.27
CA VAL A 302 3.97 -5.38 -14.94
C VAL A 302 3.22 -6.56 -14.32
N LEU A 303 2.34 -7.20 -15.10
CA LEU A 303 1.60 -8.39 -14.66
C LEU A 303 2.55 -9.55 -14.33
N ALA A 304 3.58 -9.76 -15.14
CA ALA A 304 4.57 -10.80 -14.91
C ALA A 304 5.31 -10.61 -13.58
N GLY A 305 5.78 -9.39 -13.31
CA GLY A 305 6.45 -9.05 -12.06
C GLY A 305 5.54 -9.19 -10.84
N PHE A 306 4.29 -8.75 -10.93
CA PHE A 306 3.32 -8.89 -9.84
C PHE A 306 3.00 -10.36 -9.55
N ALA A 307 2.74 -11.15 -10.59
CA ALA A 307 2.47 -12.58 -10.47
C ALA A 307 3.67 -13.34 -9.88
N LEU A 308 4.90 -13.00 -10.31
CA LEU A 308 6.12 -13.58 -9.74
C LEU A 308 6.24 -13.30 -8.24
N ALA A 309 6.01 -12.06 -7.81
CA ALA A 309 6.10 -11.69 -6.41
C ALA A 309 5.06 -12.42 -5.53
N VAL A 310 3.81 -12.52 -6.00
CA VAL A 310 2.76 -13.29 -5.32
C VAL A 310 3.10 -14.78 -5.30
N GLY A 311 3.69 -15.31 -6.38
CA GLY A 311 4.21 -16.67 -6.43
C GLY A 311 5.29 -16.93 -5.38
N CYS A 312 6.29 -16.05 -5.28
CA CYS A 312 7.34 -16.13 -4.26
C CYS A 312 6.77 -16.10 -2.84
N PHE A 313 5.79 -15.24 -2.55
CA PHE A 313 5.10 -15.22 -1.26
C PHE A 313 4.49 -16.59 -0.91
N HIS A 314 3.78 -17.22 -1.86
CA HIS A 314 3.22 -18.55 -1.64
C HIS A 314 4.30 -19.62 -1.46
N LEU A 315 5.40 -19.56 -2.21
CA LEU A 315 6.52 -20.49 -2.05
C LEU A 315 7.15 -20.39 -0.66
N LEU A 316 7.36 -19.18 -0.15
CA LEU A 316 7.89 -18.95 1.21
C LEU A 316 6.94 -19.51 2.29
N ARG A 317 5.63 -19.49 2.04
CA ARG A 317 4.63 -20.06 2.96
C ARG A 317 4.57 -21.59 2.95
N LEU A 318 5.19 -22.27 1.97
CA LEU A 318 5.16 -23.74 1.91
C LEU A 318 5.73 -24.38 3.19
N GLY A 319 6.79 -23.82 3.79
CA GLY A 319 7.35 -24.34 5.03
C GLY A 319 6.32 -24.37 6.17
N ALA A 320 5.59 -23.27 6.36
CA ALA A 320 4.51 -23.18 7.34
C ALA A 320 3.38 -24.18 7.01
N ALA A 321 3.01 -24.32 5.73
CA ALA A 321 1.96 -25.24 5.31
C ALA A 321 2.29 -26.71 5.59
N HIS A 322 3.54 -27.14 5.38
CA HIS A 322 3.96 -28.50 5.72
C HIS A 322 3.98 -28.72 7.24
N ARG A 323 4.41 -27.73 8.03
CA ARG A 323 4.36 -27.82 9.50
C ARG A 323 2.92 -27.96 10.02
N LEU A 324 1.98 -27.19 9.46
CA LEU A 324 0.57 -27.29 9.84
C LEU A 324 -0.01 -28.67 9.44
N ALA A 325 0.31 -29.15 8.24
CA ALA A 325 -0.10 -30.47 7.76
C ALA A 325 0.47 -31.62 8.63
N ALA A 326 1.67 -31.44 9.18
CA ALA A 326 2.32 -32.39 10.09
C ALA A 326 1.77 -32.34 11.53
N GLY A 327 0.76 -31.51 11.81
CA GLY A 327 0.12 -31.44 13.13
C GLY A 327 0.85 -30.53 14.12
N ALA A 328 1.58 -29.51 13.66
CA ALA A 328 2.28 -28.56 14.54
C ALA A 328 1.36 -27.82 15.53
N VAL A 329 0.06 -27.73 15.25
CA VAL A 329 -0.93 -27.10 16.14
C VAL A 329 -2.18 -28.00 16.24
N PRO A 330 -2.68 -28.28 17.46
CA PRO A 330 -3.91 -29.04 17.65
C PRO A 330 -5.13 -28.35 17.05
N ALA A 331 -6.06 -29.12 16.47
CA ALA A 331 -7.28 -28.59 15.85
C ALA A 331 -8.13 -27.72 16.79
N GLU A 332 -8.13 -28.03 18.10
CA GLU A 332 -8.85 -27.26 19.11
C GLU A 332 -8.29 -25.84 19.29
N VAL A 333 -6.96 -25.69 19.27
CA VAL A 333 -6.30 -24.38 19.35
C VAL A 333 -6.62 -23.56 18.12
N ILE A 334 -6.69 -24.19 16.95
CA ILE A 334 -7.08 -23.53 15.69
C ILE A 334 -8.54 -23.04 15.76
N ARG A 335 -9.45 -23.83 16.33
CA ARG A 335 -10.85 -23.39 16.52
C ARG A 335 -10.95 -22.20 17.47
N ARG A 336 -10.18 -22.19 18.56
CA ARG A 336 -10.11 -21.05 19.48
C ARG A 336 -9.55 -19.80 18.80
N HIS A 337 -8.51 -19.94 17.97
CA HIS A 337 -7.96 -18.84 17.16
C HIS A 337 -8.98 -18.25 16.18
N LEU A 338 -9.85 -19.07 15.61
CA LEU A 338 -10.90 -18.63 14.67
C LEU A 338 -12.08 -17.90 15.33
N GLY A 339 -12.20 -17.96 16.68
CA GLY A 339 -13.26 -17.34 17.45
C GLY A 339 -14.66 -17.95 17.26
N PRO A 340 -15.69 -17.43 17.96
CA PRO A 340 -17.05 -17.98 18.00
C PRO A 340 -17.84 -17.88 16.68
N ALA A 341 -17.32 -17.20 15.64
CA ALA A 341 -17.93 -17.16 14.30
C ALA A 341 -17.73 -18.47 13.49
N ALA A 342 -17.45 -19.58 14.17
CA ALA A 342 -17.15 -20.89 13.60
C ALA A 342 -18.42 -21.68 13.19
N ALA A 343 -19.36 -21.03 12.50
CA ALA A 343 -20.38 -21.79 11.78
C ALA A 343 -19.72 -22.51 10.59
N PRO A 344 -20.04 -23.80 10.34
CA PRO A 344 -19.55 -24.49 9.16
C PRO A 344 -20.00 -23.74 7.90
N VAL A 345 -19.10 -23.69 6.91
CA VAL A 345 -19.40 -23.10 5.59
C VAL A 345 -20.62 -23.86 5.01
N PRO A 346 -21.71 -23.17 4.61
CA PRO A 346 -22.84 -23.85 3.98
C PRO A 346 -22.37 -24.60 2.74
N GLY A 347 -22.56 -25.92 2.70
CA GLY A 347 -22.24 -26.76 1.54
C GLY A 347 -21.03 -27.70 1.65
N VAL A 348 -20.35 -27.78 2.80
CA VAL A 348 -19.29 -28.78 3.01
C VAL A 348 -19.81 -29.92 3.89
N VAL A 349 -20.11 -31.06 3.26
CA VAL A 349 -20.47 -32.30 3.97
C VAL A 349 -19.22 -32.82 4.70
N PRO A 350 -19.26 -33.05 6.01
CA PRO A 350 -18.12 -33.63 6.73
C PRO A 350 -17.84 -35.04 6.21
N ALA A 351 -16.57 -35.33 5.92
CA ALA A 351 -16.15 -36.68 5.57
C ALA A 351 -16.39 -37.60 6.78
N VAL A 352 -17.23 -38.61 6.59
CA VAL A 352 -17.50 -39.65 7.58
C VAL A 352 -16.20 -40.43 7.82
N PRO A 353 -15.70 -40.55 9.07
CA PRO A 353 -14.58 -41.43 9.35
C PRO A 353 -15.03 -42.88 9.13
N GLY A 354 -14.32 -43.58 8.24
CA GLY A 354 -14.58 -44.99 7.92
C GLY A 354 -14.57 -45.85 9.18
N ARG A 355 -15.59 -46.73 9.29
CA ARG A 355 -15.63 -47.80 10.29
C ARG A 355 -14.65 -48.90 9.86
N ALA A 356 -13.80 -49.27 10.82
CA ALA A 356 -13.07 -50.53 11.04
C ALA A 356 -12.55 -51.29 9.82
#